data_AF-A0A7H4MU48-F1
#
_entry.id   AF-A0A7H4MU48-F1
#
_cell.length_a   1.000
_cell.length_b   1.000
_cell.length_c   1.000
_cell.angle_alpha   90.00
_cell.angle_beta   90.00
_cell.angle_gamma   90.00
#
_symmetry.space_group_name_H-M   'P 1'
#
loop_
_entity.id
_entity.type
_entity.pdbx_description
1 polymer ?
#
loop_
_entity_poly.entity_id
_entity_poly.type
_entity_poly.pdbx_seq_one_letter_code
_entity_poly.pdbx_strand_id
1 'polypeptide(L)' 'MVIALPAEAADKAIAFLNDKGESAWKIGYIKASDSEQRVVIE' A
#
# COMPACT_ATOMS: atom_id res chain seq x y z
N MET A 1 3.93 8.14 6.08
CA MET A 1 4.32 6.77 6.48
C MET A 1 3.98 5.84 5.32
N VAL A 2 4.85 4.88 4.97
CA VAL A 2 4.58 3.90 3.90
C VAL A 2 4.47 2.52 4.53
N ILE A 3 3.36 1.83 4.30
CA ILE A 3 3.08 0.49 4.85
C ILE A 3 2.95 -0.48 3.68
N ALA A 4 3.85 -1.46 3.62
CA ALA A 4 3.76 -2.58 2.69
C ALA A 4 2.95 -3.70 3.35
N LEU A 5 1.84 -4.07 2.73
CA LEU A 5 0.94 -5.10 3.23
C LEU A 5 0.30 -5.82 2.03
N PRO A 6 -0.14 -7.08 2.20
CA PRO A 6 -0.71 -7.86 1.09
C PRO A 6 -1.97 -7.19 0.55
N ALA A 7 -2.19 -7.28 -0.77
CA ALA A 7 -3.27 -6.57 -1.46
C ALA A 7 -4.66 -6.81 -0.82
N GLU A 8 -4.90 -8.02 -0.31
CA GLU A 8 -6.14 -8.42 0.38
C GLU A 8 -6.39 -7.65 1.68
N ALA A 9 -5.34 -7.21 2.37
CA ALA A 9 -5.45 -6.42 3.59
C ALA A 9 -5.42 -4.90 3.33
N ALA A 10 -5.13 -4.47 2.09
CA ALA A 10 -4.92 -3.05 1.77
C ALA A 10 -6.17 -2.22 1.97
N ASP A 11 -7.31 -2.70 1.48
CA ASP A 11 -8.59 -2.01 1.63
C ASP A 11 -9.02 -1.92 3.10
N LYS A 12 -8.78 -2.98 3.88
CA LYS A 12 -9.09 -3.00 5.31
C LYS A 12 -8.20 -2.04 6.11
N ALA A 13 -6.92 -1.98 5.78
CA ALA A 13 -5.96 -1.06 6.41
C ALA A 13 -6.30 0.40 6.08
N ILE A 14 -6.64 0.69 4.84
CA ILE A 14 -7.06 2.02 4.40
C ILE A 14 -8.34 2.45 5.12
N ALA A 15 -9.35 1.58 5.20
CA ALA A 15 -10.58 1.88 5.91
C ALA A 15 -10.32 2.16 7.41
N PHE A 16 -9.48 1.35 8.05
CA PHE A 16 -9.13 1.53 9.46
C PHE A 16 -8.35 2.82 9.73
N LEU A 17 -7.40 3.18 8.86
CA LEU A 17 -6.63 4.42 9.00
C LEU A 17 -7.50 5.65 8.76
N ASN A 18 -8.36 5.63 7.75
CA ASN A 18 -9.31 6.72 7.50
C ASN A 18 -10.34 6.88 8.64
N ASP A 19 -10.81 5.78 9.23
CA ASP A 19 -11.69 5.79 10.41
C ASP A 19 -11.01 6.44 11.63
N LYS A 20 -9.70 6.21 11.79
CA LYS A 20 -8.88 6.86 12.82
C LYS A 20 -8.57 8.34 12.55
N GLY A 21 -9.01 8.89 11.42
CA GLY A 21 -8.75 10.27 11.02
C GLY A 21 -7.43 10.49 10.26
N GLU A 22 -6.76 9.41 9.82
CA GLU A 22 -5.57 9.50 8.97
C GLU A 22 -5.94 9.32 7.48
N SER A 23 -5.40 10.17 6.61
CA SER A 23 -5.57 10.01 5.15
C SER A 23 -4.69 8.87 4.62
N ALA A 24 -5.27 7.69 4.46
CA ALA A 24 -4.59 6.54 3.85
C ALA A 24 -5.10 6.27 2.44
N TRP A 25 -4.18 5.99 1.51
CA TRP A 25 -4.50 5.64 0.13
C TRP A 25 -3.51 4.60 -0.41
N LYS A 26 -3.92 3.88 -1.46
CA LYS A 26 -3.02 2.96 -2.19
C LYS A 26 -2.05 3.80 -3.02
N ILE A 27 -0.76 3.72 -2.70
CA ILE A 27 0.30 4.43 -3.45
C ILE A 27 0.86 3.61 -4.63
N GLY A 28 0.53 2.31 -4.70
CA GLY A 28 1.07 1.39 -5.69
C GLY A 28 1.10 -0.04 -5.17
N TYR A 29 1.63 -0.97 -5.96
CA TYR A 29 1.80 -2.38 -5.59
C TYR A 29 3.25 -2.80 -5.74
N ILE A 30 3.73 -3.64 -4.82
CA ILE A 30 5.07 -4.22 -4.88
C ILE A 30 4.97 -5.53 -5.63
N LYS A 31 5.53 -5.57 -6.84
CA LYS A 31 5.70 -6.81 -7.61
C LYS A 31 7.14 -7.28 -7.47
N ALA A 32 7.34 -8.53 -7.05
CA ALA A 32 8.65 -9.16 -7.08
C ALA A 32 9.13 -9.19 -8.54
N SER A 33 10.05 -8.28 -8.87
CA SER A 33 10.83 -8.34 -10.10
C SER A 33 12.22 -8.81 -9.70
N ASP A 34 12.74 -9.79 -10.42
CA ASP A 34 14.10 -10.35 -10.33
C ASP A 34 15.20 -9.33 -10.71
N SER A 35 14.99 -8.04 -10.43
CA SER A 35 15.90 -6.95 -10.71
C SER A 35 15.66 -5.81 -9.73
N GLU A 36 16.42 -5.89 -8.64
CA GLU A 36 16.81 -4.91 -7.60
C GLU A 36 15.83 -3.87 -7.02
N GLN A 37 14.86 -3.30 -7.74
CA GLN A 37 13.80 -2.46 -7.16
C GLN A 37 12.92 -1.90 -8.27
N ARG A 38 11.62 -2.23 -8.26
CA ARG A 38 10.61 -1.49 -9.04
C ARG A 38 9.36 -1.32 -8.20
N VAL A 39 9.24 -0.18 -7.54
CA VAL A 39 7.95 0.34 -7.09
C VAL A 39 7.42 1.20 -8.23
N VAL A 40 6.35 0.75 -8.89
CA VAL A 40 5.65 1.56 -9.89
C VAL A 40 4.58 2.37 -9.15
N ILE A 41 4.67 3.70 -9.24
CA ILE A 41 3.64 4.64 -8.78
C ILE A 41 2.98 5.17 -10.06
N GLU A 42 1.66 4.98 -10.19
CA GLU A 42 0.84 5.50 -11.30
C GLU A 42 -0.19 6.48 -10.73
#